data_AF-A0A924Z4Z8-F1
#
_entry.id   AF-A0A924Z4Z8-F1
#
_cell.length_a   1.000
_cell.length_b   1.000
_cell.length_c   1.000
_cell.angle_alpha   90.00
_cell.angle_beta   90.00
_cell.angle_gamma   90.00
#
_symmetry.space_group_name_H-M   'P 1'
#
loop_
_entity.id
_entity.type
_entity.pdbx_description
1 polymer ?
#
loop_
_entity_poly.entity_id
_entity_poly.type
_entity_poly.pdbx_seq_one_letter_code
_entity_poly.pdbx_strand_id
1 'polypeptide(L)'
;MAERVAATFSAATLGAPEDDAEPERAIAVIEAGTGVGKSLAYAATAISIALQRQTRVVISTATVALQEQLVHKDLPALAAWMPEPFRFALAKGRGRYVCKLKLGRLAGTGGEPDEDDLFADAAEPAGAADGGSEGDRLARAQFYADLVGTLGKSWDGDRDSLERPPAPDVWWAVAAESSSCTGKHCPTFDGCTYYDRRRELVGAQVIVVNHDLLLASLGSRNLPQLDNSLLVLDEGHHLPAVALERFACAMDLANLGWIDTLASRCKRIGTLMQVYETADVPRQASQLQQTLQDLQRLLLDIYTADFAAATQGTDGARVSVPDGLLPESLLEPLQMVCLMAEGFL
;
A
#
# COMPACT_ATOMS: atom_id res chain seq x y z
N MET A 1 -7.49 -9.82 -30.82
CA MET A 1 -7.54 -9.14 -29.51
C MET A 1 -8.13 -7.73 -29.62
N ALA A 2 -7.49 -6.81 -30.34
CA ALA A 2 -7.95 -5.41 -30.46
C ALA A 2 -9.44 -5.28 -30.85
N GLU A 3 -9.90 -6.02 -31.86
CA GLU A 3 -11.32 -6.04 -32.25
C GLU A 3 -12.27 -6.44 -31.11
N ARG A 4 -11.89 -7.43 -30.30
CA ARG A 4 -12.69 -7.87 -29.14
C ARG A 4 -12.69 -6.83 -28.04
N VAL A 5 -11.56 -6.18 -27.78
CA VAL A 5 -11.47 -5.05 -26.85
C VAL A 5 -12.37 -3.90 -27.32
N ALA A 6 -12.32 -3.56 -28.61
CA ALA A 6 -13.12 -2.50 -29.20
C ALA A 6 -14.62 -2.76 -29.08
N ALA A 7 -15.07 -3.96 -29.47
CA ALA A 7 -16.47 -4.36 -29.37
C ALA A 7 -16.96 -4.28 -27.92
N THR A 8 -16.16 -4.77 -26.96
CA THR A 8 -16.50 -4.74 -25.53
C THR A 8 -16.64 -3.31 -25.02
N PHE A 9 -15.65 -2.46 -25.24
CA PHE A 9 -15.69 -1.07 -24.77
C PHE A 9 -16.73 -0.22 -25.51
N SER A 10 -17.08 -0.56 -26.75
CA SER A 10 -18.13 0.15 -27.48
C SER A 10 -19.54 -0.08 -26.90
N ALA A 11 -19.80 -1.24 -26.31
CA ALA A 11 -21.10 -1.60 -25.73
C ALA A 11 -21.26 -1.08 -24.28
N ALA A 12 -20.16 -0.79 -23.58
CA ALA A 12 -20.23 -0.33 -22.20
C ALA A 12 -20.82 1.09 -22.07
N THR A 13 -21.70 1.27 -21.09
CA THR A 13 -22.11 2.60 -20.60
C THR A 13 -21.08 3.08 -19.57
N LEU A 14 -20.63 4.34 -19.68
CA LEU A 14 -19.66 4.95 -18.78
C LEU A 14 -20.27 6.19 -18.11
N GLY A 15 -19.90 6.44 -16.86
CA GLY A 15 -20.41 7.57 -16.07
C GLY A 15 -21.75 7.28 -15.40
N ALA A 16 -22.37 8.33 -14.85
CA ALA A 16 -23.68 8.24 -14.24
C ALA A 16 -24.75 8.13 -15.34
N PRO A 17 -25.71 7.19 -15.23
CA PRO A 17 -26.79 7.08 -16.21
C PRO A 17 -27.65 8.35 -16.18
N GLU A 18 -28.00 8.87 -17.37
CA GLU A 18 -28.77 10.11 -17.50
C GLU A 18 -30.25 9.95 -17.10
N ASP A 19 -30.80 8.73 -17.15
CA ASP A 19 -32.26 8.46 -17.07
C ASP A 19 -32.65 7.31 -16.11
N ASP A 20 -31.95 7.10 -14.99
CA ASP A 20 -32.18 5.97 -14.05
C ASP A 20 -32.11 4.56 -14.70
N ALA A 21 -31.65 4.48 -15.95
CA ALA A 21 -31.47 3.22 -16.67
C ALA A 21 -30.31 2.41 -16.08
N GLU A 22 -30.46 1.08 -16.02
CA GLU A 22 -29.36 0.22 -15.62
C GLU A 22 -28.21 0.34 -16.63
N PRO A 23 -26.98 0.65 -16.18
CA PRO A 23 -25.84 0.82 -17.08
C PRO A 23 -25.47 -0.51 -17.75
N GLU A 24 -25.25 -0.49 -19.05
CA GLU A 24 -24.84 -1.67 -19.79
C GLU A 24 -23.39 -2.05 -19.42
N ARG A 25 -23.23 -3.22 -18.79
CA ARG A 25 -21.93 -3.78 -18.40
C ARG A 25 -21.39 -4.65 -19.53
N ALA A 26 -20.19 -4.35 -20.01
CA ALA A 26 -19.50 -5.17 -20.99
C ALA A 26 -18.14 -5.62 -20.45
N ILE A 27 -17.96 -6.94 -20.33
CA ILE A 27 -16.73 -7.56 -19.82
C ILE A 27 -16.26 -8.59 -20.84
N ALA A 28 -14.97 -8.57 -21.17
CA ALA A 28 -14.34 -9.60 -21.98
C ALA A 28 -13.12 -10.18 -21.27
N VAL A 29 -12.99 -11.50 -21.34
CA VAL A 29 -11.80 -12.23 -20.89
C VAL A 29 -11.07 -12.70 -22.15
N ILE A 30 -9.83 -12.27 -22.32
CA ILE A 30 -9.04 -12.55 -23.52
C ILE A 30 -7.71 -13.20 -23.13
N GLU A 31 -7.57 -14.47 -23.51
CA GLU A 31 -6.29 -15.15 -23.48
C GLU A 31 -5.49 -14.79 -24.73
N ALA A 32 -4.21 -14.44 -24.55
CA ALA A 32 -3.28 -14.29 -25.67
C ALA A 32 -1.87 -14.64 -25.18
N GLY A 33 -1.11 -15.33 -26.03
CA GLY A 33 0.25 -15.77 -25.72
C GLY A 33 1.22 -14.60 -25.51
N THR A 34 2.41 -14.92 -25.00
CA THR A 34 3.49 -13.93 -24.83
C THR A 34 4.01 -13.45 -26.18
N GLY A 35 4.47 -12.20 -26.25
CA GLY A 35 5.07 -11.63 -27.47
C GLY A 35 4.11 -11.27 -28.61
N VAL A 36 2.80 -11.52 -28.48
CA VAL A 36 1.80 -11.24 -29.52
C VAL A 36 1.40 -9.76 -29.65
N GLY A 37 2.06 -8.86 -28.93
CA GLY A 37 1.70 -7.44 -28.88
C GLY A 37 0.45 -7.15 -28.04
N LYS A 38 0.19 -7.96 -27.01
CA LYS A 38 -0.98 -7.87 -26.12
C LYS A 38 -1.15 -6.45 -25.55
N SER A 39 -0.06 -5.89 -25.04
CA SER A 39 -0.02 -4.56 -24.41
C SER A 39 -0.41 -3.43 -25.36
N LEU A 40 0.16 -3.43 -26.56
CA LEU A 40 -0.19 -2.46 -27.59
C LEU A 40 -1.64 -2.63 -28.08
N ALA A 41 -2.11 -3.88 -28.22
CA ALA A 41 -3.45 -4.16 -28.73
C ALA A 41 -4.55 -3.62 -27.81
N TYR A 42 -4.46 -3.86 -26.49
CA TYR A 42 -5.44 -3.27 -25.57
C TYR A 42 -5.24 -1.77 -25.41
N ALA A 43 -3.99 -1.27 -25.33
CA ALA A 43 -3.73 0.13 -25.03
C ALA A 43 -4.20 1.03 -26.17
N ALA A 44 -3.82 0.74 -27.42
CA ALA A 44 -4.22 1.52 -28.59
C ALA A 44 -5.74 1.61 -28.71
N THR A 45 -6.43 0.48 -28.49
CA THR A 45 -7.88 0.41 -28.59
C THR A 45 -8.58 1.16 -27.45
N ALA A 46 -8.16 0.92 -26.21
CA ALA A 46 -8.72 1.56 -25.03
C ALA A 46 -8.55 3.08 -25.08
N ILE A 47 -7.34 3.54 -25.44
CA ILE A 47 -7.00 4.97 -25.47
C ILE A 47 -7.79 5.67 -26.58
N SER A 48 -7.87 5.09 -27.77
CA SER A 48 -8.66 5.66 -28.87
C SER A 48 -10.13 5.85 -28.49
N ILE A 49 -10.75 4.84 -27.88
CA ILE A 49 -12.15 4.92 -27.43
C ILE A 49 -12.31 5.94 -26.28
N ALA A 50 -11.37 5.96 -25.33
CA ALA A 50 -11.42 6.90 -24.21
C ALA A 50 -11.29 8.36 -24.67
N LEU A 51 -10.41 8.65 -25.63
CA LEU A 51 -10.28 9.98 -26.21
C LEU A 51 -11.58 10.44 -26.90
N GLN A 52 -12.18 9.56 -27.72
CA GLN A 52 -13.45 9.86 -28.40
C GLN A 52 -14.62 10.07 -27.43
N ARG A 53 -14.66 9.31 -26.33
CA ARG A 53 -15.71 9.40 -25.31
C ARG A 53 -15.40 10.41 -24.19
N GLN A 54 -14.27 11.10 -24.25
CA GLN A 54 -13.79 12.00 -23.19
C GLN A 54 -13.70 11.34 -21.81
N THR A 55 -13.35 10.05 -21.79
CA THR A 55 -13.19 9.25 -20.57
C THR A 55 -11.71 8.93 -20.32
N ARG A 56 -11.43 8.17 -19.26
CA ARG A 56 -10.07 7.76 -18.89
C ARG A 56 -9.86 6.27 -19.14
N VAL A 57 -8.61 5.85 -19.23
CA VAL A 57 -8.22 4.44 -19.24
C VAL A 57 -7.43 4.15 -17.97
N VAL A 58 -7.79 3.09 -17.26
CA VAL A 58 -7.00 2.54 -16.15
C VAL A 58 -6.47 1.18 -16.59
N ILE A 59 -5.15 1.03 -16.60
CA ILE A 59 -4.46 -0.22 -16.92
C ILE A 59 -3.81 -0.72 -15.64
N SER A 60 -4.32 -1.83 -15.12
CA SER A 60 -3.78 -2.48 -13.95
C SER A 60 -2.88 -3.63 -14.38
N THR A 61 -1.69 -3.74 -13.80
CA THR A 61 -0.75 -4.84 -14.08
C THR A 61 -0.27 -5.47 -12.77
N ALA A 62 0.25 -6.70 -12.86
CA ALA A 62 0.62 -7.48 -11.67
C ALA A 62 1.95 -7.03 -11.04
N THR A 63 2.97 -6.69 -11.84
CA THR A 63 4.34 -6.46 -11.34
C THR A 63 4.86 -5.07 -11.70
N VAL A 64 5.77 -4.54 -10.87
CA VAL A 64 6.44 -3.24 -11.10
C VAL A 64 7.17 -3.23 -12.45
N ALA A 65 7.85 -4.33 -12.79
CA ALA A 65 8.55 -4.45 -14.07
C ALA A 65 7.62 -4.31 -15.29
N LEU A 66 6.42 -4.90 -15.24
CA LEU A 66 5.42 -4.74 -16.32
C LEU A 66 4.88 -3.31 -16.39
N GLN A 67 4.73 -2.63 -15.25
CA GLN A 67 4.32 -1.21 -15.21
C GLN A 67 5.38 -0.33 -15.86
N GLU A 68 6.65 -0.53 -15.51
CA GLU A 68 7.76 0.22 -16.06
C GLU A 68 7.91 -0.03 -17.56
N GLN A 69 7.77 -1.27 -18.02
CA GLN A 69 7.75 -1.56 -19.45
C GLN A 69 6.62 -0.80 -20.16
N LEU A 70 5.41 -0.82 -19.60
CA LEU A 70 4.27 -0.14 -20.19
C LEU A 70 4.47 1.39 -20.24
N VAL A 71 5.01 2.00 -19.17
CA VAL A 71 5.15 3.45 -19.02
C VAL A 71 6.38 4.01 -19.73
N HIS A 72 7.50 3.29 -19.76
CA HIS A 72 8.76 3.78 -20.33
C HIS A 72 9.01 3.33 -21.77
N LYS A 73 8.27 2.34 -22.27
CA LYS A 73 8.44 1.81 -23.63
C LYS A 73 7.15 1.82 -24.43
N ASP A 74 6.12 1.12 -23.99
CA ASP A 74 4.96 0.84 -24.83
C ASP A 74 4.05 2.07 -25.01
N LEU A 75 3.70 2.79 -23.94
CA LEU A 75 2.88 4.01 -24.00
C LEU A 75 3.60 5.18 -24.69
N PRO A 76 4.90 5.47 -24.45
CA PRO A 76 5.62 6.46 -25.23
C PRO A 76 5.68 6.13 -26.72
N ALA A 77 5.92 4.86 -27.07
CA ALA A 77 5.92 4.43 -28.46
C ALA A 77 4.53 4.61 -29.09
N LEU A 78 3.47 4.25 -28.38
CA LEU A 78 2.10 4.45 -28.84
C LEU A 78 1.75 5.93 -28.99
N ALA A 79 2.14 6.78 -28.04
CA ALA A 79 1.93 8.23 -28.09
C ALA A 79 2.60 8.89 -29.30
N ALA A 80 3.75 8.36 -29.74
CA ALA A 80 4.44 8.85 -30.94
C ALA A 80 3.74 8.47 -32.26
N TRP A 81 2.91 7.41 -32.25
CA TRP A 81 2.23 6.89 -33.44
C TRP A 81 0.76 7.29 -33.53
N MET A 82 0.11 7.59 -32.41
CA MET A 82 -1.29 7.99 -32.39
C MET A 82 -1.48 9.42 -32.93
N PRO A 83 -2.54 9.67 -33.72
CA PRO A 83 -2.81 10.99 -34.29
C PRO A 83 -3.23 12.02 -33.23
N GLU A 84 -3.90 11.57 -32.17
CA GLU A 84 -4.32 12.41 -31.06
C GLU A 84 -3.36 12.25 -29.87
N PRO A 85 -2.84 13.37 -29.32
CA PRO A 85 -1.95 13.30 -28.16
C PRO A 85 -2.73 12.93 -26.90
N PHE A 86 -2.14 12.08 -26.07
CA PHE A 86 -2.66 11.74 -24.75
C PHE A 86 -1.56 11.83 -23.69
N ARG A 87 -1.96 12.06 -22.44
CA ARG A 87 -1.09 12.03 -21.28
C ARG A 87 -1.34 10.75 -20.50
N PHE A 88 -0.26 10.14 -20.04
CA PHE A 88 -0.29 8.98 -19.17
C PHE A 88 0.50 9.25 -17.89
N ALA A 89 0.12 8.57 -16.81
CA ALA A 89 0.80 8.66 -15.53
C ALA A 89 0.77 7.32 -14.79
N LEU A 90 1.81 7.09 -13.98
CA LEU A 90 1.95 5.89 -13.16
C LEU A 90 1.48 6.18 -11.73
N ALA A 91 0.47 5.45 -11.28
CA ALA A 91 -0.01 5.49 -9.91
C ALA A 91 0.73 4.46 -9.06
N LYS A 92 1.50 4.92 -8.07
CA LYS A 92 2.16 4.07 -7.07
C LYS A 92 1.61 4.33 -5.68
N GLY A 93 1.78 3.34 -4.80
CA GLY A 93 1.39 3.46 -3.39
C GLY A 93 2.23 4.53 -2.70
N ARG A 94 1.64 5.24 -1.73
CA ARG A 94 2.33 6.34 -1.01
C ARG A 94 3.66 5.90 -0.39
N GLY A 95 3.71 4.70 0.17
CA GLY A 95 4.91 4.12 0.76
C GLY A 95 6.04 3.83 -0.22
N ARG A 96 5.86 4.05 -1.53
CA ARG A 96 6.92 4.02 -2.54
C ARG A 96 7.66 5.34 -2.67
N TYR A 97 7.17 6.42 -2.06
CA TYR A 97 7.80 7.73 -2.12
C TYR A 97 8.44 8.10 -0.79
N VAL A 98 9.57 8.80 -0.85
CA VAL A 98 10.26 9.31 0.33
C VAL A 98 9.52 10.50 0.92
N CYS A 99 9.40 10.53 2.25
CA CYS A 99 8.98 11.70 2.99
C CYS A 99 10.20 12.58 3.29
N LYS A 100 10.29 13.73 2.62
CA LYS A 100 11.42 14.67 2.78
C LYS A 100 11.63 15.11 4.23
N LEU A 101 10.56 15.23 5.00
CA LEU A 101 10.61 15.58 6.42
C LEU A 101 11.23 14.45 7.27
N LYS A 102 10.76 13.20 7.10
CA LYS A 102 11.33 12.04 7.82
C LYS A 102 12.80 11.84 7.43
N LEU A 103 13.12 11.95 6.15
CA LEU A 103 14.48 11.84 5.64
C LEU A 103 15.40 12.92 6.22
N GLY A 104 14.96 14.19 6.25
CA GLY A 104 15.75 15.29 6.82
C GLY A 104 16.06 15.10 8.31
N ARG A 105 15.09 14.59 9.08
CA ARG A 105 15.28 14.26 10.50
C ARG A 105 16.33 13.16 10.69
N LEU A 106 16.21 12.06 9.96
CA LEU A 106 17.13 10.92 10.08
C LEU A 106 18.54 11.21 9.52
N ALA A 107 18.66 12.12 8.56
CA ALA A 107 19.94 12.59 8.04
C ALA A 107 20.61 13.67 8.93
N GLY A 108 20.00 14.06 10.06
CA GLY A 108 20.54 15.11 10.95
C GLY A 108 20.54 16.52 10.34
N THR A 109 19.70 16.76 9.32
CA THR A 109 19.56 18.07 8.64
C THR A 109 18.28 18.81 9.04
N GLY A 110 17.36 18.14 9.75
CA GLY A 110 16.34 18.80 10.56
C GLY A 110 17.01 19.38 11.81
N GLY A 111 16.56 20.57 12.27
CA GLY A 111 17.12 21.26 13.43
C GLY A 111 17.23 20.40 14.69
N GLU A 112 17.92 20.94 15.70
CA GLU A 112 18.29 20.31 16.98
C GLU A 112 17.26 19.26 17.44
N PRO A 113 17.72 18.07 17.91
CA PRO A 113 16.81 17.10 18.50
C PRO A 113 16.13 17.76 19.70
N ASP A 114 14.88 18.19 19.52
CA ASP A 114 14.05 18.64 20.63
C ASP A 114 13.97 17.46 21.61
N GLU A 115 14.39 17.69 22.86
CA GLU A 115 14.22 16.73 23.97
C GLU A 115 12.73 16.35 24.16
N ASP A 116 11.83 17.12 23.55
CA ASP A 116 10.38 16.93 23.48
C ASP A 116 9.87 16.22 22.20
N ASP A 117 10.73 15.55 21.41
CA ASP A 117 10.24 14.76 20.27
C ASP A 117 9.39 13.58 20.78
N LEU A 118 8.06 13.75 20.65
CA LEU A 118 7.03 12.77 20.98
C LEU A 118 7.17 11.45 20.18
N PHE A 119 8.06 11.45 19.18
CA PHE A 119 8.31 10.33 18.28
C PHE A 119 9.78 9.91 18.21
N ALA A 120 10.67 10.39 19.10
CA ALA A 120 12.06 9.92 19.14
C ALA A 120 12.16 8.39 19.29
N ASP A 121 11.34 7.81 20.16
CA ASP A 121 11.23 6.35 20.34
C ASP A 121 10.47 5.64 19.19
N ALA A 122 10.00 6.37 18.18
CA ALA A 122 9.38 5.84 16.95
C ALA A 122 10.36 5.76 15.78
N ALA A 123 11.51 6.46 15.88
CA ALA A 123 12.57 6.40 14.88
C ALA A 123 13.35 5.08 14.94
N GLU A 124 13.20 4.32 16.02
CA GLU A 124 13.53 2.90 16.08
C GLU A 124 12.33 2.13 15.50
N PRO A 125 12.39 1.63 14.24
CA PRO A 125 11.31 0.80 13.72
C PRO A 125 11.10 -0.39 14.66
N ALA A 126 9.86 -0.88 14.79
CA ALA A 126 9.50 -2.00 15.68
C ALA A 126 10.17 -3.36 15.34
N GLY A 127 11.23 -3.36 14.52
CA GLY A 127 12.18 -4.46 14.29
C GLY A 127 13.66 -4.07 14.54
N ALA A 128 13.96 -2.87 15.05
CA ALA A 128 15.29 -2.42 15.45
C ALA A 128 15.68 -2.81 16.89
N ALA A 129 14.90 -3.68 17.51
CA ALA A 129 15.34 -4.44 18.68
C ALA A 129 16.39 -5.52 18.32
N ASP A 130 16.85 -5.58 17.07
CA ASP A 130 18.00 -6.40 16.70
C ASP A 130 19.30 -5.60 16.88
N GLY A 131 20.25 -6.21 17.60
CA GLY A 131 21.53 -5.63 18.05
C GLY A 131 22.48 -5.22 16.93
N GLY A 132 22.10 -4.20 16.15
CA GLY A 132 22.94 -3.59 15.13
C GLY A 132 24.18 -2.97 15.77
N SER A 133 25.34 -3.31 15.23
CA SER A 133 26.62 -2.76 15.68
C SER A 133 26.64 -1.24 15.49
N GLU A 134 27.51 -0.53 16.22
CA GLU A 134 27.71 0.92 16.02
C GLU A 134 28.04 1.26 14.55
N GLY A 135 28.68 0.34 13.83
CA GLY A 135 28.93 0.44 12.40
C GLY A 135 27.67 0.44 11.54
N ASP A 136 26.65 -0.34 11.89
CA ASP A 136 25.39 -0.41 11.13
C ASP A 136 24.58 0.88 11.27
N ARG A 137 24.63 1.50 12.45
CA ARG A 137 24.01 2.81 12.71
C ARG A 137 24.67 3.91 11.88
N LEU A 138 26.00 3.93 11.84
CA LEU A 138 26.74 4.91 11.04
C LEU A 138 26.48 4.71 9.53
N ALA A 139 26.46 3.47 9.05
CA ALA A 139 26.14 3.16 7.66
C ALA A 139 24.73 3.61 7.27
N ARG A 140 23.74 3.43 8.15
CA ARG A 140 22.36 3.93 7.95
C ARG A 140 22.30 5.45 7.89
N ALA A 141 22.99 6.14 8.80
CA ALA A 141 23.04 7.61 8.80
C ALA A 141 23.67 8.16 7.52
N GLN A 142 24.79 7.57 7.08
CA GLN A 142 25.44 7.91 5.80
C GLN A 142 24.51 7.69 4.61
N PHE A 143 23.81 6.55 4.58
CA PHE A 143 22.84 6.24 3.53
C PHE A 143 21.74 7.30 3.42
N TYR A 144 21.15 7.74 4.55
CA TYR A 144 20.14 8.79 4.52
C TYR A 144 20.70 10.16 4.09
N ALA A 145 21.93 10.49 4.51
CA ALA A 145 22.60 11.71 4.06
C ALA A 145 22.84 11.72 2.54
N ASP A 146 23.24 10.58 1.96
CA ASP A 146 23.41 10.43 0.51
C ASP A 146 22.08 10.58 -0.24
N LEU A 147 20.99 10.04 0.30
CA LEU A 147 19.65 10.24 -0.26
C LEU A 147 19.24 11.72 -0.24
N VAL A 148 19.53 12.47 0.83
CA VAL A 148 19.29 13.92 0.85
C VAL A 148 20.10 14.64 -0.22
N GLY A 149 21.36 14.25 -0.42
CA GLY A 149 22.26 14.86 -1.40
C GLY A 149 21.83 14.67 -2.86
N THR A 150 21.17 13.54 -3.16
CA THR A 150 20.72 13.14 -4.50
C THR A 150 19.29 13.58 -4.83
N LEU A 151 18.45 13.77 -3.80
CA LEU A 151 17.05 14.18 -3.93
C LEU A 151 16.91 15.54 -4.64
N GLY A 152 16.13 15.56 -5.73
CA GLY A 152 15.92 16.73 -6.57
C GLY A 152 17.04 17.02 -7.57
N LYS A 153 18.11 16.20 -7.60
CA LYS A 153 19.18 16.26 -8.60
C LYS A 153 19.12 15.05 -9.52
N SER A 154 19.64 13.92 -9.04
CA SER A 154 19.68 12.65 -9.77
C SER A 154 18.53 11.72 -9.39
N TRP A 155 17.85 11.98 -8.29
CA TRP A 155 16.76 11.16 -7.78
C TRP A 155 15.51 11.99 -7.46
N ASP A 156 14.34 11.51 -7.85
CA ASP A 156 13.06 12.22 -7.72
C ASP A 156 12.31 11.90 -6.41
N GLY A 157 12.78 10.93 -5.65
CA GLY A 157 12.16 10.48 -4.40
C GLY A 157 11.29 9.24 -4.54
N ASP A 158 11.26 8.59 -5.71
CA ASP A 158 10.61 7.30 -5.94
C ASP A 158 11.56 6.14 -5.58
N ARG A 159 11.15 5.22 -4.71
CA ARG A 159 11.96 4.07 -4.31
C ARG A 159 12.43 3.24 -5.50
N ASP A 160 11.56 3.03 -6.48
CA ASP A 160 11.84 2.09 -7.57
C ASP A 160 12.77 2.72 -8.64
N SER A 161 12.99 4.05 -8.60
CA SER A 161 13.96 4.73 -9.48
C SER A 161 15.41 4.64 -8.98
N LEU A 162 15.63 4.07 -7.79
CA LEU A 162 16.97 3.82 -7.25
C LEU A 162 17.59 2.58 -7.91
N GLU A 163 18.85 2.67 -8.35
CA GLU A 163 19.58 1.54 -8.94
C GLU A 163 19.63 0.31 -8.02
N ARG A 164 19.71 0.55 -6.71
CA ARG A 164 19.66 -0.47 -5.68
C ARG A 164 18.63 -0.08 -4.63
N PRO A 165 17.40 -0.59 -4.73
CA PRO A 165 16.36 -0.31 -3.75
C PRO A 165 16.79 -0.78 -2.35
N PRO A 166 16.63 0.04 -1.31
CA PRO A 166 16.96 -0.35 0.05
C PRO A 166 16.04 -1.45 0.57
N ALA A 167 16.51 -2.13 1.61
CA ALA A 167 15.71 -3.10 2.36
C ALA A 167 14.47 -2.44 2.98
N PRO A 168 13.35 -3.18 3.16
CA PRO A 168 12.09 -2.61 3.64
C PRO A 168 12.19 -1.88 4.98
N ASP A 169 12.95 -2.43 5.93
CA ASP A 169 13.20 -1.85 7.26
C ASP A 169 13.85 -0.47 7.18
N VAL A 170 14.87 -0.31 6.33
CA VAL A 170 15.58 0.95 6.10
C VAL A 170 14.68 1.96 5.38
N TRP A 171 13.86 1.49 4.44
CA TRP A 171 12.99 2.35 3.65
C TRP A 171 11.79 2.89 4.45
N TRP A 172 11.12 2.04 5.23
CA TRP A 172 9.90 2.44 5.96
C TRP A 172 10.14 3.59 6.92
N ALA A 173 11.34 3.70 7.51
CA ALA A 173 11.72 4.82 8.36
C ALA A 173 11.64 6.19 7.64
N VAL A 174 11.86 6.23 6.31
CA VAL A 174 11.81 7.45 5.50
C VAL A 174 10.61 7.52 4.57
N ALA A 175 9.84 6.45 4.43
CA ALA A 175 8.71 6.37 3.51
C ALA A 175 7.55 7.29 3.93
N ALA A 176 6.84 7.82 2.93
CA ALA A 176 5.61 8.57 3.14
C ALA A 176 4.46 7.64 3.54
N GLU A 177 3.73 8.01 4.59
CA GLU A 177 2.59 7.25 5.13
C GLU A 177 1.33 8.11 5.17
N SER A 178 0.16 7.49 5.18
CA SER A 178 -1.12 8.19 5.32
C SER A 178 -1.33 8.69 6.75
N SER A 179 -1.07 7.83 7.74
CA SER A 179 -1.24 8.11 9.16
C SER A 179 -0.38 9.26 9.68
N SER A 180 0.88 9.36 9.22
CA SER A 180 1.83 10.38 9.70
C SER A 180 1.81 11.69 8.90
N CYS A 181 1.07 11.76 7.80
CA CYS A 181 1.15 12.88 6.88
C CYS A 181 0.06 13.93 7.17
N THR A 182 0.50 15.17 7.41
CA THR A 182 -0.38 16.31 7.70
C THR A 182 -0.91 17.03 6.44
N GLY A 183 -0.61 16.50 5.25
CA GLY A 183 -1.09 17.06 3.98
C GLY A 183 -0.68 18.51 3.78
N LYS A 184 -1.67 19.40 3.60
CA LYS A 184 -1.45 20.84 3.35
C LYS A 184 -0.73 21.57 4.49
N HIS A 185 -0.75 21.02 5.71
CA HIS A 185 -0.05 21.60 6.86
C HIS A 185 1.41 21.13 6.95
N CYS A 186 1.87 20.28 6.02
CA CYS A 186 3.25 19.83 5.99
C CYS A 186 4.17 20.97 5.52
N PRO A 187 5.27 21.28 6.24
CA PRO A 187 6.23 22.32 5.83
C PRO A 187 6.86 22.07 4.45
N THR A 188 6.95 20.80 4.04
CA THR A 188 7.53 20.39 2.75
C THR A 188 6.46 19.99 1.73
N PHE A 189 5.21 20.48 1.86
CA PHE A 189 4.10 20.10 0.99
C PHE A 189 4.34 20.49 -0.49
N ASP A 190 4.83 21.70 -0.74
CA ASP A 190 4.98 22.23 -2.10
C ASP A 190 6.05 21.52 -2.94
N GLY A 191 6.97 20.81 -2.28
CA GLY A 191 7.95 19.96 -2.95
C GLY A 191 7.75 18.48 -2.62
N CYS A 192 6.55 18.04 -2.25
CA CYS A 192 6.32 16.65 -1.87
C CYS A 192 6.13 15.76 -3.11
N THR A 193 7.11 14.86 -3.36
CA THR A 193 7.12 13.95 -4.51
C THR A 193 5.78 13.20 -4.68
N TYR A 194 5.23 12.66 -3.60
CA TYR A 194 3.94 11.95 -3.66
C TYR A 194 2.80 12.84 -4.16
N TYR A 195 2.69 14.08 -3.67
CA TYR A 195 1.61 14.98 -4.10
C TYR A 195 1.83 15.52 -5.51
N ASP A 196 3.08 15.72 -5.92
CA ASP A 196 3.40 16.10 -7.30
C ASP A 196 3.00 15.01 -8.28
N ARG A 197 3.37 13.75 -8.01
CA ARG A 197 2.90 12.59 -8.80
C ARG A 197 1.39 12.43 -8.76
N ARG A 198 0.74 12.72 -7.62
CA ARG A 198 -0.72 12.69 -7.51
C ARG A 198 -1.40 13.78 -8.36
N ARG A 199 -0.78 14.97 -8.49
CA ARG A 199 -1.28 16.04 -9.37
C ARG A 199 -1.18 15.63 -10.85
N GLU A 200 -0.12 14.92 -11.24
CA GLU A 200 0.04 14.38 -12.61
C GLU A 200 -1.11 13.43 -12.98
N LEU A 201 -1.57 12.59 -12.04
CA LEU A 201 -2.72 11.68 -12.25
C LEU A 201 -4.03 12.41 -12.58
N VAL A 202 -4.22 13.64 -12.09
CA VAL A 202 -5.46 14.40 -12.35
C VAL A 202 -5.58 14.74 -13.82
N GLY A 203 -4.47 15.12 -14.46
CA GLY A 203 -4.40 15.51 -15.88
C GLY A 203 -4.14 14.37 -16.86
N ALA A 204 -3.92 13.15 -16.37
CA ALA A 204 -3.67 11.99 -17.21
C ALA A 204 -4.98 11.36 -17.73
N GLN A 205 -4.99 11.04 -19.03
CA GLN A 205 -6.06 10.26 -19.65
C GLN A 205 -5.84 8.76 -19.43
N VAL A 206 -4.59 8.33 -19.34
CA VAL A 206 -4.22 6.92 -19.12
C VAL A 206 -3.50 6.79 -17.78
N ILE A 207 -3.98 5.90 -16.94
CA ILE A 207 -3.40 5.66 -15.61
C ILE A 207 -2.97 4.22 -15.53
N VAL A 208 -1.69 4.01 -15.29
CA VAL A 208 -1.12 2.69 -15.03
C VAL A 208 -1.05 2.47 -13.53
N VAL A 209 -1.49 1.32 -13.04
CA VAL A 209 -1.58 1.00 -11.61
C VAL A 209 -1.24 -0.47 -11.34
N ASN A 210 -0.90 -0.81 -10.10
CA ASN A 210 -0.85 -2.22 -9.68
C ASN A 210 -2.24 -2.74 -9.32
N HIS A 211 -2.50 -4.03 -9.50
CA HIS A 211 -3.68 -4.71 -8.97
C HIS A 211 -3.92 -4.43 -7.48
N ASP A 212 -2.89 -4.48 -6.64
CA ASP A 212 -3.01 -4.17 -5.20
C ASP A 212 -3.52 -2.75 -4.96
N LEU A 213 -2.94 -1.77 -5.65
CA LEU A 213 -3.34 -0.37 -5.50
C LEU A 213 -4.70 -0.07 -6.13
N LEU A 214 -5.05 -0.75 -7.23
CA LEU A 214 -6.38 -0.67 -7.82
C LEU A 214 -7.43 -1.15 -6.81
N LEU A 215 -7.22 -2.31 -6.20
CA LEU A 215 -8.13 -2.89 -5.23
C LEU A 215 -8.18 -2.05 -3.93
N ALA A 216 -7.03 -1.54 -3.49
CA ALA A 216 -6.94 -0.57 -2.39
C ALA A 216 -7.72 0.71 -2.65
N SER A 217 -7.91 1.07 -3.93
CA SER A 217 -8.62 2.28 -4.30
C SER A 217 -10.13 2.11 -4.26
N LEU A 218 -10.65 0.89 -4.26
CA LEU A 218 -12.09 0.61 -4.18
C LEU A 218 -12.67 1.21 -2.88
N GLY A 219 -13.69 2.06 -3.01
CA GLY A 219 -14.27 2.79 -1.87
C GLY A 219 -13.47 4.02 -1.40
N SER A 220 -12.35 4.36 -2.05
CA SER A 220 -11.54 5.54 -1.74
C SER A 220 -11.36 6.43 -2.99
N ARG A 221 -11.03 7.71 -2.79
CA ARG A 221 -10.78 8.67 -3.88
C ARG A 221 -9.29 8.80 -4.22
N ASN A 222 -8.56 7.69 -4.19
CA ASN A 222 -7.12 7.67 -4.46
C ASN A 222 -6.80 7.67 -5.96
N LEU A 223 -7.61 6.95 -6.75
CA LEU A 223 -7.61 7.02 -8.20
C LEU A 223 -8.78 7.88 -8.68
N PRO A 224 -8.75 8.40 -9.92
CA PRO A 224 -9.93 8.99 -10.54
C PRO A 224 -11.11 8.03 -10.54
N GLN A 225 -12.33 8.57 -10.65
CA GLN A 225 -13.56 7.78 -10.62
C GLN A 225 -13.52 6.69 -11.69
N LEU A 226 -13.54 5.44 -11.22
CA LEU A 226 -13.53 4.26 -12.08
C LEU A 226 -14.82 4.16 -12.90
N ASP A 227 -15.93 4.73 -12.41
CA ASP A 227 -17.23 4.74 -13.08
C ASP A 227 -17.18 5.41 -14.46
N ASN A 228 -16.27 6.38 -14.65
CA ASN A 228 -16.04 7.04 -15.94
C ASN A 228 -14.68 6.67 -16.55
N SER A 229 -14.29 5.39 -16.41
CA SER A 229 -13.02 4.88 -16.92
C SER A 229 -13.18 3.52 -17.59
N LEU A 230 -12.42 3.29 -18.66
CA LEU A 230 -12.20 1.96 -19.23
C LEU A 230 -11.13 1.22 -18.44
N LEU A 231 -11.46 0.04 -17.91
CA LEU A 231 -10.54 -0.76 -17.10
C LEU A 231 -9.94 -1.92 -17.91
N VAL A 232 -8.61 -2.01 -17.90
CA VAL A 232 -7.86 -3.15 -18.41
C VAL A 232 -7.11 -3.81 -17.25
N LEU A 233 -7.29 -5.12 -17.09
CA LEU A 233 -6.61 -5.93 -16.09
C LEU A 233 -5.60 -6.85 -16.80
N ASP A 234 -4.35 -6.40 -16.89
CA ASP A 234 -3.28 -7.18 -17.49
C ASP A 234 -2.72 -8.21 -16.51
N GLU A 235 -2.33 -9.38 -17.03
CA GLU A 235 -2.00 -10.55 -16.21
C GLU A 235 -3.05 -10.84 -15.12
N GLY A 236 -4.33 -10.79 -15.51
CA GLY A 236 -5.48 -10.94 -14.61
C GLY A 236 -5.52 -12.26 -13.83
N HIS A 237 -4.71 -13.25 -14.19
CA HIS A 237 -4.57 -14.50 -13.45
C HIS A 237 -3.97 -14.29 -12.04
N HIS A 238 -3.26 -13.18 -11.79
CA HIS A 238 -2.78 -12.81 -10.46
C HIS A 238 -3.84 -12.15 -9.57
N LEU A 239 -4.90 -11.59 -10.17
CA LEU A 239 -5.88 -10.78 -9.46
C LEU A 239 -6.57 -11.50 -8.28
N PRO A 240 -6.98 -12.79 -8.38
CA PRO A 240 -7.64 -13.45 -7.26
C PRO A 240 -6.77 -13.54 -6.01
N ALA A 241 -5.49 -13.89 -6.16
CA ALA A 241 -4.56 -13.97 -5.04
C ALA A 241 -4.33 -12.59 -4.41
N VAL A 242 -4.11 -11.56 -5.24
CA VAL A 242 -3.92 -10.18 -4.76
C VAL A 242 -5.18 -9.67 -4.04
N ALA A 243 -6.38 -10.01 -4.53
CA ALA A 243 -7.63 -9.64 -3.87
C ALA A 243 -7.79 -10.30 -2.50
N LEU A 244 -7.52 -11.61 -2.40
CA LEU A 244 -7.60 -12.33 -1.13
C LEU A 244 -6.63 -11.74 -0.09
N GLU A 245 -5.39 -11.46 -0.48
CA GLU A 245 -4.41 -10.83 0.40
C GLU A 245 -4.84 -9.42 0.80
N ARG A 246 -5.34 -8.62 -0.16
CA ARG A 246 -5.71 -7.21 0.09
C ARG A 246 -6.87 -7.05 1.05
N PHE A 247 -7.85 -7.94 0.96
CA PHE A 247 -9.04 -7.92 1.82
C PHE A 247 -8.91 -8.81 3.05
N ALA A 248 -7.72 -9.39 3.28
CA ALA A 248 -7.42 -10.11 4.50
C ALA A 248 -6.96 -9.17 5.63
N CYS A 249 -7.12 -9.62 6.86
CA CYS A 249 -6.50 -9.05 8.04
C CYS A 249 -5.60 -10.11 8.68
N ALA A 250 -4.46 -9.68 9.20
CA ALA A 250 -3.53 -10.53 9.92
C ALA A 250 -3.07 -9.81 11.20
N MET A 251 -2.81 -10.59 12.25
CA MET A 251 -2.28 -10.10 13.51
C MET A 251 -1.20 -11.06 13.98
N ASP A 252 -0.03 -10.52 14.33
CA ASP A 252 1.03 -11.29 15.00
C ASP A 252 0.66 -11.45 16.47
N LEU A 253 0.70 -12.69 16.96
CA LEU A 253 0.44 -13.05 18.35
C LEU A 253 1.72 -13.25 19.16
N ALA A 254 2.88 -13.33 18.52
CA ALA A 254 4.17 -13.54 19.18
C ALA A 254 4.81 -12.22 19.61
N ASN A 255 4.86 -11.22 18.73
CA ASN A 255 5.52 -9.95 19.01
C ASN A 255 4.51 -8.86 19.42
N LEU A 256 4.16 -8.83 20.71
CA LEU A 256 3.16 -7.92 21.27
C LEU A 256 3.73 -6.64 21.93
N GLY A 257 5.04 -6.37 21.80
CA GLY A 257 5.69 -5.20 22.42
C GLY A 257 5.16 -3.84 21.93
N TRP A 258 4.46 -3.83 20.79
CA TRP A 258 3.78 -2.64 20.28
C TRP A 258 2.66 -2.16 21.23
N ILE A 259 2.04 -3.06 22.01
CA ILE A 259 0.98 -2.73 22.97
C ILE A 259 1.54 -1.86 24.11
N ASP A 260 2.69 -2.25 24.66
CA ASP A 260 3.38 -1.48 25.71
C ASP A 260 3.84 -0.12 25.18
N THR A 261 4.34 -0.09 23.95
CA THR A 261 4.75 1.14 23.26
C THR A 261 3.57 2.08 23.07
N LEU A 262 2.42 1.56 22.64
CA LEU A 262 1.19 2.32 22.48
C LEU A 262 0.69 2.86 23.82
N ALA A 263 0.66 2.03 24.86
CA ALA A 263 0.23 2.42 26.20
C ALA A 263 1.10 3.55 26.79
N SER A 264 2.42 3.44 26.64
CA SER A 264 3.38 4.48 27.05
C SER A 264 3.12 5.81 26.33
N ARG A 265 2.90 5.76 25.01
CA ARG A 265 2.59 6.96 24.20
C ARG A 265 1.26 7.59 24.59
N CYS A 266 0.21 6.79 24.77
CA CYS A 266 -1.09 7.27 25.22
C CYS A 266 -0.99 7.98 26.57
N LYS A 267 -0.22 7.44 27.52
CA LYS A 267 0.03 8.08 28.81
C LYS A 267 0.79 9.41 28.69
N ARG A 268 1.83 9.46 27.84
CA ARG A 268 2.60 10.70 27.59
C ARG A 268 1.71 11.78 26.97
N ILE A 269 0.95 11.43 25.93
CA ILE A 269 0.00 12.35 25.28
C ILE A 269 -1.08 12.78 26.26
N GLY A 270 -1.66 11.86 27.03
CA GLY A 270 -2.66 12.17 28.05
C GLY A 270 -2.14 13.15 29.10
N THR A 271 -0.87 13.02 29.51
CA THR A 271 -0.23 13.97 30.44
C THR A 271 -0.10 15.36 29.82
N LEU A 272 0.36 15.46 28.57
CA LEU A 272 0.51 16.73 27.85
C LEU A 272 -0.84 17.42 27.58
N MET A 273 -1.87 16.63 27.28
CA MET A 273 -3.21 17.10 26.97
C MET A 273 -4.11 17.23 28.21
N GLN A 274 -3.60 16.91 29.40
CA GLN A 274 -4.34 16.91 30.68
C GLN A 274 -5.59 16.00 30.66
N VAL A 275 -5.49 14.83 30.04
CA VAL A 275 -6.52 13.79 30.00
C VAL A 275 -6.15 12.67 30.97
N TYR A 276 -6.85 12.61 32.10
CA TYR A 276 -6.51 11.74 33.24
C TYR A 276 -7.05 10.32 33.10
N GLU A 277 -8.04 10.11 32.23
CA GLU A 277 -8.60 8.81 31.88
C GLU A 277 -7.54 7.86 31.27
N THR A 278 -6.44 8.42 30.76
CA THR A 278 -5.30 7.64 30.24
C THR A 278 -4.50 6.90 31.31
N ALA A 279 -4.76 7.14 32.60
CA ALA A 279 -4.06 6.48 33.70
C ALA A 279 -4.27 4.96 33.76
N ASP A 280 -5.44 4.47 33.30
CA ASP A 280 -5.78 3.04 33.28
C ASP A 280 -5.23 2.28 32.06
N VAL A 281 -4.76 3.00 31.05
CA VAL A 281 -4.30 2.43 29.77
C VAL A 281 -3.20 1.38 29.95
N PRO A 282 -2.16 1.59 30.79
CA PRO A 282 -1.13 0.57 31.02
C PRO A 282 -1.70 -0.74 31.60
N ARG A 283 -2.68 -0.65 32.50
CA ARG A 283 -3.32 -1.82 33.10
C ARG A 283 -4.12 -2.60 32.06
N GLN A 284 -4.90 -1.91 31.23
CA GLN A 284 -5.67 -2.52 30.13
C GLN A 284 -4.75 -3.13 29.07
N ALA A 285 -3.65 -2.47 28.74
CA ALA A 285 -2.63 -2.94 27.81
C ALA A 285 -2.02 -4.28 28.26
N SER A 286 -1.60 -4.38 29.53
CA SER A 286 -1.09 -5.64 30.08
C SER A 286 -2.14 -6.76 30.10
N GLN A 287 -3.41 -6.45 30.37
CA GLN A 287 -4.50 -7.43 30.33
C GLN A 287 -4.76 -7.95 28.91
N LEU A 288 -4.77 -7.06 27.91
CA LEU A 288 -4.91 -7.43 26.51
C LEU A 288 -3.74 -8.32 26.05
N GLN A 289 -2.51 -7.93 26.39
CA GLN A 289 -1.31 -8.69 26.06
C GLN A 289 -1.34 -10.11 26.65
N GLN A 290 -1.72 -10.25 27.93
CA GLN A 290 -1.87 -11.55 28.57
C GLN A 290 -2.92 -12.42 27.85
N THR A 291 -4.08 -11.84 27.53
CA THR A 291 -5.17 -12.56 26.86
C THR A 291 -4.78 -13.01 25.44
N LEU A 292 -4.04 -12.17 24.70
CA LEU A 292 -3.50 -12.53 23.39
C LEU A 292 -2.45 -13.65 23.48
N GLN A 293 -1.61 -13.65 24.51
CA GLN A 293 -0.64 -14.73 24.75
C GLN A 293 -1.33 -16.05 25.12
N ASP A 294 -2.40 -16.00 25.93
CA ASP A 294 -3.18 -17.19 26.27
C ASP A 294 -3.93 -17.72 25.03
N LEU A 295 -4.48 -16.85 24.19
CA LEU A 295 -5.04 -17.21 22.88
C LEU A 295 -3.97 -17.86 21.97
N GLN A 296 -2.76 -17.32 21.93
CA GLN A 296 -1.66 -17.89 21.15
C GLN A 296 -1.35 -19.33 21.58
N ARG A 297 -1.24 -19.58 22.89
CA ARG A 297 -0.98 -20.92 23.44
C ARG A 297 -2.10 -21.89 23.05
N LEU A 298 -3.35 -21.45 23.20
CA LEU A 298 -4.51 -22.26 22.85
C LEU A 298 -4.55 -22.60 21.35
N LEU A 299 -4.23 -21.63 20.47
CA LEU A 299 -4.14 -21.86 19.03
C LEU A 299 -3.05 -22.89 18.69
N LEU A 300 -1.88 -22.77 19.32
CA LEU A 300 -0.80 -23.74 19.14
C LEU A 300 -1.25 -25.12 19.61
N ASP A 301 -1.86 -25.24 20.78
CA ASP A 301 -2.32 -26.53 21.32
C ASP A 301 -3.37 -27.21 20.40
N ILE A 302 -4.35 -26.44 19.90
CA ILE A 302 -5.41 -26.96 19.02
C ILE A 302 -4.85 -27.41 17.67
N TYR A 303 -4.00 -26.59 17.05
CA TYR A 303 -3.51 -26.82 15.69
C TYR A 303 -2.13 -27.48 15.64
N THR A 304 -1.58 -27.97 16.76
CA THR A 304 -0.23 -28.58 16.82
C THR A 304 -0.07 -29.70 15.80
N ALA A 305 -1.04 -30.61 15.73
CA ALA A 305 -1.00 -31.74 14.80
C ALA A 305 -1.10 -31.29 13.34
N ASP A 306 -1.94 -30.27 13.06
CA ASP A 306 -2.10 -29.72 11.72
C ASP A 306 -0.85 -28.98 11.26
N PHE A 307 -0.20 -28.20 12.14
CA PHE A 307 1.08 -27.56 11.85
C PHE A 307 2.20 -28.58 11.61
N ALA A 308 2.20 -29.70 12.34
CA ALA A 308 3.17 -30.79 12.14
C ALA A 308 2.95 -31.55 10.82
N ALA A 309 1.70 -31.65 10.36
CA ALA A 309 1.34 -32.29 9.10
C ALA A 309 1.44 -31.34 7.89
N ALA A 310 1.42 -30.03 8.11
CA ALA A 310 1.49 -29.03 7.06
C ALA A 310 2.86 -29.02 6.37
N THR A 311 2.83 -28.98 5.03
CA THR A 311 4.05 -28.81 4.23
C THR A 311 4.66 -27.44 4.54
N GLN A 312 5.93 -27.41 4.93
CA GLN A 312 6.64 -26.15 5.16
C GLN A 312 6.76 -25.39 3.84
N GLY A 313 6.06 -24.26 3.75
CA GLY A 313 6.24 -23.29 2.67
C GLY A 313 7.40 -22.34 2.97
N THR A 314 7.65 -21.40 2.05
CA THR A 314 8.63 -20.32 2.24
C THR A 314 8.32 -19.42 3.45
N ASP A 315 7.05 -19.30 3.83
CA ASP A 315 6.57 -18.47 4.95
C ASP A 315 6.24 -19.30 6.21
N GLY A 316 6.70 -20.56 6.27
CA GLY A 316 6.41 -21.49 7.37
C GLY A 316 5.19 -22.39 7.12
N ALA A 317 4.74 -23.05 8.19
CA ALA A 317 3.58 -23.94 8.15
C ALA A 317 2.28 -23.12 8.22
N ARG A 318 1.38 -23.33 7.25
CA ARG A 318 0.07 -22.67 7.20
C ARG A 318 -1.04 -23.71 7.36
N VAL A 319 -1.93 -23.46 8.31
CA VAL A 319 -3.14 -24.25 8.54
C VAL A 319 -4.34 -23.38 8.16
N SER A 320 -5.20 -23.91 7.31
CA SER A 320 -6.45 -23.27 6.91
C SER A 320 -7.62 -23.97 7.61
N VAL A 321 -8.52 -23.18 8.18
CA VAL A 321 -9.74 -23.71 8.81
C VAL A 321 -10.78 -24.01 7.73
N PRO A 322 -11.29 -25.26 7.62
CA PRO A 322 -12.32 -25.61 6.65
C PRO A 322 -13.55 -24.71 6.80
N ASP A 323 -14.04 -24.17 5.69
CA ASP A 323 -15.21 -23.28 5.61
C ASP A 323 -15.14 -22.02 6.50
N GLY A 324 -13.96 -21.69 7.05
CA GLY A 324 -13.79 -20.58 8.00
C GLY A 324 -14.48 -20.80 9.36
N LEU A 325 -14.88 -22.04 9.67
CA LEU A 325 -15.59 -22.37 10.91
C LEU A 325 -14.60 -22.59 12.06
N LEU A 326 -14.42 -21.58 12.90
CA LEU A 326 -13.56 -21.66 14.08
C LEU A 326 -14.06 -22.73 15.07
N PRO A 327 -13.17 -23.53 15.67
CA PRO A 327 -13.49 -24.40 16.80
C PRO A 327 -14.22 -23.64 17.92
N GLU A 328 -15.23 -24.26 18.53
CA GLU A 328 -16.02 -23.64 19.61
C GLU A 328 -15.13 -23.18 20.78
N SER A 329 -14.04 -23.90 21.06
CA SER A 329 -13.06 -23.58 22.09
C SER A 329 -12.33 -22.24 21.87
N LEU A 330 -12.34 -21.69 20.65
CA LEU A 330 -11.73 -20.40 20.34
C LEU A 330 -12.71 -19.23 20.46
N LEU A 331 -14.02 -19.48 20.49
CA LEU A 331 -15.03 -18.42 20.44
C LEU A 331 -14.97 -17.51 21.68
N GLU A 332 -14.97 -18.09 22.89
CA GLU A 332 -14.90 -17.33 24.14
C GLU A 332 -13.57 -16.55 24.29
N PRO A 333 -12.39 -17.14 24.08
CA PRO A 333 -11.12 -16.40 24.09
C PRO A 333 -11.07 -15.24 23.08
N LEU A 334 -11.57 -15.44 21.85
CA LEU A 334 -11.62 -14.38 20.85
C LEU A 334 -12.58 -13.26 21.25
N GLN A 335 -13.75 -13.60 21.80
CA GLN A 335 -14.68 -12.60 22.34
C GLN A 335 -14.04 -11.78 23.47
N MET A 336 -13.27 -12.42 24.35
CA MET A 336 -12.55 -11.73 25.42
C MET A 336 -11.52 -10.75 24.87
N VAL A 337 -10.74 -11.15 23.84
CA VAL A 337 -9.80 -10.25 23.15
C VAL A 337 -10.54 -9.05 22.55
N CYS A 338 -11.66 -9.28 21.86
CA CYS A 338 -12.47 -8.20 21.28
C CYS A 338 -12.97 -7.21 22.36
N LEU A 339 -13.52 -7.73 23.46
CA LEU A 339 -14.01 -6.90 24.56
C LEU A 339 -12.88 -6.04 25.18
N MET A 340 -11.70 -6.62 25.38
CA MET A 340 -10.54 -5.89 25.92
C MET A 340 -10.01 -4.85 24.96
N ALA A 341 -10.03 -5.14 23.64
CA ALA A 341 -9.63 -4.19 22.62
C ALA A 341 -10.61 -3.02 22.48
N GLU A 342 -11.92 -3.26 22.61
CA GLU A 342 -12.94 -2.21 22.62
C GLU A 342 -12.81 -1.29 23.84
N GLY A 343 -12.43 -1.84 25.00
CA GLY A 343 -12.17 -1.03 26.20
C GLY A 343 -10.95 -0.10 26.10
N PHE A 344 -10.16 -0.19 25.03
CA PHE A 344 -9.00 0.66 24.74
C PHE A 344 -9.35 1.92 23.92
N LEU A 345 -10.55 1.96 23.29
CA LEU A 345 -11.06 3.07 22.46
C LEU A 345 -12.09 3.91 23.22
#